data_AF-A0A7X5F9Z9-F1
#
_entry.id   AF-A0A7X5F9Z9-F1
#
_cell.length_a   1.000
_cell.length_b   1.000
_cell.length_c   1.000
_cell.angle_alpha   90.00
_cell.angle_beta   90.00
_cell.angle_gamma   90.00
#
_symmetry.space_group_name_H-M   'P 1'
#
loop_
_entity.id
_entity.type
_entity.pdbx_description
1 polymer ?
#
loop_
_entity_poly.entity_id
_entity_poly.type
_entity_poly.pdbx_seq_one_letter_code
_entity_poly.pdbx_strand_id
1 'polypeptide(L)'
;MKNPTHEEKESEFFSWLDILENINNEHFETIEQIMPFTDEVIRKTEHKKIFFILFAFHTHLTTLKNDIIDLSSSHSIYGAKVLYRVFLEHWLKATYIFLRYVKEDNEEVAEEYYSLGRIGEELKYGNSLKEVSIILDAETKNLDVWDHLCKHLPNLRKLKKEIITQNIKKFEYKSIAKYLLDHDAPGSQWIPAVITEYSELSSFVHAGPNATDEYAHTLYKKQFAEYRGMIKFAFYMSRSNSFALFSLIYKDLEEDSKKKILPLLEKLRKVPDLDLMKGAIIENSLKDTGILKDLQIVKSWKAGDWKLHDVLVSREEAEQLGQYLDDGPWYIHFWEDASDDILVVYKDKNFTISKTDKTTWKDAIEYGLSINIPLKQLTFVITE
;
A
#
# COMPACT_ATOMS: atom_id res chain seq x y z
N MET A 1 14.33 23.11 -17.19
CA MET A 1 14.36 21.67 -17.54
C MET A 1 13.12 21.38 -18.39
N LYS A 2 13.20 20.45 -19.35
CA LYS A 2 12.03 20.05 -20.15
C LYS A 2 11.17 19.12 -19.27
N ASN A 3 9.85 19.22 -19.34
CA ASN A 3 8.99 18.24 -18.68
C ASN A 3 9.19 16.87 -19.35
N PRO A 4 9.27 15.77 -18.58
CA PRO A 4 9.48 14.45 -19.15
C PRO A 4 8.33 14.10 -20.11
N THR A 5 8.68 13.46 -21.21
CA THR A 5 7.75 12.95 -22.22
C THR A 5 6.89 11.83 -21.64
N HIS A 6 5.82 11.47 -22.35
CA HIS A 6 4.97 10.37 -21.91
C HIS A 6 5.73 9.04 -21.88
N GLU A 7 6.53 8.78 -22.91
CA GLU A 7 7.37 7.58 -23.06
C GLU A 7 8.43 7.49 -21.94
N GLU A 8 9.04 8.61 -21.55
CA GLU A 8 9.98 8.66 -20.41
C GLU A 8 9.29 8.27 -19.10
N LYS A 9 8.12 8.87 -18.81
CA LYS A 9 7.33 8.54 -17.61
C LYS A 9 6.86 7.09 -17.59
N GLU A 10 6.53 6.54 -18.76
CA GLU A 10 6.13 5.16 -18.92
C GLU A 10 7.29 4.20 -18.64
N SER A 11 8.44 4.43 -19.28
CA SER A 11 9.66 3.65 -19.03
C SER A 11 10.07 3.69 -17.56
N GLU A 12 9.97 4.86 -16.92
CA GLU A 12 10.25 5.03 -15.49
C GLU A 12 9.24 4.27 -14.62
N PHE A 13 7.96 4.31 -14.97
CA PHE A 13 6.92 3.59 -14.26
C PHE A 13 7.16 2.08 -14.30
N PHE A 14 7.43 1.51 -15.47
CA PHE A 14 7.70 0.08 -15.61
C PHE A 14 8.99 -0.36 -14.92
N SER A 15 10.05 0.45 -15.00
CA SER A 15 11.26 0.17 -14.23
C SER A 15 10.99 0.16 -12.72
N TRP A 16 10.15 1.05 -12.20
CA TRP A 16 9.73 1.02 -10.79
C TRP A 16 8.86 -0.20 -10.48
N LEU A 17 8.00 -0.59 -11.41
CA LEU A 17 7.08 -1.73 -11.24
C LEU A 17 7.83 -3.05 -11.13
N ASP A 18 8.86 -3.27 -11.94
CA ASP A 18 9.71 -4.47 -11.88
C ASP A 18 10.35 -4.64 -10.48
N ILE A 19 10.72 -3.53 -9.85
CA ILE A 19 11.31 -3.52 -8.51
C ILE A 19 10.26 -3.91 -7.48
N LEU A 20 9.08 -3.29 -7.59
CA LEU A 20 7.97 -3.62 -6.72
C LEU A 20 7.58 -5.10 -6.85
N GLU A 21 7.57 -5.67 -8.05
CA GLU A 21 7.28 -7.09 -8.27
C GLU A 21 8.27 -7.98 -7.53
N ASN A 22 9.56 -7.67 -7.56
CA ASN A 22 10.58 -8.39 -6.78
C ASN A 22 10.31 -8.31 -5.27
N ILE A 23 10.01 -7.11 -4.76
CA ILE A 23 9.65 -6.91 -3.35
C ILE A 23 8.36 -7.68 -2.99
N ASN A 24 7.40 -7.73 -3.91
CA ASN A 24 6.15 -8.45 -3.74
C ASN A 24 6.36 -9.97 -3.69
N ASN A 25 7.27 -10.49 -4.51
CA ASN A 25 7.67 -11.89 -4.50
C ASN A 25 8.34 -12.27 -3.17
N GLU A 26 9.28 -11.45 -2.67
CA GLU A 26 9.90 -11.70 -1.35
C GLU A 26 8.85 -11.69 -0.22
N HIS A 27 7.88 -10.77 -0.30
CA HIS A 27 6.77 -10.73 0.64
C HIS A 27 5.94 -12.02 0.60
N PHE A 28 5.64 -12.54 -0.59
CA PHE A 28 4.91 -13.79 -0.76
C PHE A 28 5.69 -15.00 -0.25
N GLU A 29 6.96 -15.13 -0.59
CA GLU A 29 7.85 -16.18 -0.08
C GLU A 29 7.95 -16.16 1.46
N THR A 30 7.95 -14.97 2.05
CA THR A 30 7.93 -14.82 3.51
C THR A 30 6.63 -15.34 4.10
N ILE A 31 5.48 -15.03 3.49
CA ILE A 31 4.17 -15.54 3.91
C ILE A 31 4.12 -17.06 3.78
N GLU A 32 4.55 -17.62 2.64
CA GLU A 32 4.60 -19.07 2.42
C GLU A 32 5.41 -19.80 3.49
N GLN A 33 6.51 -19.22 3.96
CA GLN A 33 7.31 -19.78 5.06
C GLN A 33 6.60 -19.73 6.42
N ILE A 34 5.71 -18.75 6.64
CA ILE A 34 4.92 -18.65 7.88
C ILE A 34 3.69 -19.57 7.84
N MET A 35 3.11 -19.82 6.66
CA MET A 35 1.86 -20.58 6.52
C MET A 35 1.81 -21.94 7.22
N PRO A 36 2.86 -22.79 7.20
CA PRO A 36 2.85 -24.09 7.88
C PRO A 36 2.57 -24.03 9.39
N PHE A 37 2.88 -22.90 10.03
CA PHE A 37 2.67 -22.72 11.47
C PHE A 37 1.23 -22.28 11.81
N THR A 38 0.46 -21.84 10.82
CA THR A 38 -0.89 -21.30 11.03
C THR A 38 -1.89 -22.39 11.40
N ASP A 39 -1.79 -23.57 10.79
CA ASP A 39 -2.65 -24.73 11.07
C ASP A 39 -2.52 -25.19 12.53
N GLU A 40 -1.31 -25.14 13.08
CA GLU A 40 -1.07 -25.47 14.49
C GLU A 40 -1.88 -24.56 15.42
N VAL A 41 -1.81 -23.24 15.21
CA VAL A 41 -2.52 -22.24 16.02
C VAL A 41 -4.02 -22.34 15.81
N ILE A 42 -4.50 -22.43 14.56
CA ILE A 42 -5.93 -22.49 14.24
C ILE A 42 -6.59 -23.74 14.87
N ARG A 43 -5.88 -24.86 14.94
CA ARG A 43 -6.42 -26.08 15.58
C ARG A 43 -6.59 -25.92 17.09
N LYS A 44 -5.63 -25.26 17.75
CA LYS A 44 -5.54 -25.11 19.20
C LYS A 44 -6.35 -23.94 19.76
N THR A 45 -6.49 -22.86 18.99
CA THR A 45 -7.16 -21.63 19.46
C THR A 45 -8.66 -21.80 19.63
N GLU A 46 -9.23 -21.13 20.63
CA GLU A 46 -10.68 -20.98 20.79
C GLU A 46 -11.24 -19.94 19.81
N HIS A 47 -10.38 -19.05 19.28
CA HIS A 47 -10.76 -17.95 18.41
C HIS A 47 -10.68 -18.31 16.91
N LYS A 48 -11.33 -19.40 16.50
CA LYS A 48 -11.22 -19.92 15.13
C LYS A 48 -11.86 -19.02 14.08
N LYS A 49 -12.99 -18.39 14.40
CA LYS A 49 -13.77 -17.58 13.46
C LYS A 49 -13.05 -16.29 13.11
N ILE A 50 -12.41 -15.64 14.09
CA ILE A 50 -11.64 -14.42 13.80
C ILE A 50 -10.46 -14.72 12.89
N PHE A 51 -9.70 -15.79 13.13
CA PHE A 51 -8.59 -16.16 12.24
C PHE A 51 -9.10 -16.45 10.83
N PHE A 52 -10.19 -17.21 10.69
CA PHE A 52 -10.76 -17.51 9.37
C PHE A 52 -11.17 -16.24 8.60
N ILE A 53 -11.79 -15.25 9.26
CA ILE A 53 -12.12 -13.96 8.65
C ILE A 53 -10.87 -13.19 8.25
N LEU A 54 -9.88 -13.08 9.15
CA LEU A 54 -8.67 -12.32 8.90
C LEU A 54 -7.84 -12.95 7.77
N PHE A 55 -7.76 -14.29 7.68
CA PHE A 55 -7.17 -14.99 6.55
C PHE A 55 -7.93 -14.74 5.24
N ALA A 56 -9.27 -14.75 5.27
CA ALA A 56 -10.06 -14.43 4.08
C ALA A 56 -9.78 -13.00 3.58
N PHE A 57 -9.74 -12.01 4.49
CA PHE A 57 -9.39 -10.64 4.13
C PHE A 57 -7.94 -10.50 3.65
N HIS A 58 -6.99 -11.19 4.28
CA HIS A 58 -5.60 -11.20 3.82
C HIS A 58 -5.48 -11.71 2.37
N THR A 59 -6.15 -12.83 2.06
CA THR A 59 -6.21 -13.37 0.69
C THR A 59 -6.85 -12.38 -0.27
N HIS A 60 -8.03 -11.83 0.07
CA HIS A 60 -8.72 -10.88 -0.81
C HIS A 60 -7.90 -9.61 -1.06
N LEU A 61 -7.28 -9.03 -0.02
CA LEU A 61 -6.43 -7.84 -0.16
C LEU A 61 -5.21 -8.15 -1.03
N THR A 62 -4.58 -9.30 -0.85
CA THR A 62 -3.42 -9.73 -1.66
C THR A 62 -3.81 -9.91 -3.12
N THR A 63 -4.95 -10.56 -3.40
CA THR A 63 -5.49 -10.72 -4.76
C THR A 63 -5.79 -9.37 -5.38
N LEU A 64 -6.58 -8.51 -4.72
CA LEU A 64 -6.95 -7.20 -5.24
C LEU A 64 -5.71 -6.32 -5.50
N LYS A 65 -4.71 -6.34 -4.63
CA LYS A 65 -3.44 -5.63 -4.82
C LYS A 65 -2.70 -6.13 -6.06
N ASN A 66 -2.60 -7.44 -6.26
CA ASN A 66 -1.97 -8.01 -7.45
C ASN A 66 -2.76 -7.65 -8.72
N ASP A 67 -4.09 -7.73 -8.69
CA ASP A 67 -4.92 -7.37 -9.84
C ASP A 67 -4.79 -5.87 -10.19
N ILE A 68 -4.62 -4.99 -9.19
CA ILE A 68 -4.33 -3.56 -9.42
C ILE A 68 -2.96 -3.37 -10.09
N ILE A 69 -1.95 -4.15 -9.70
CA ILE A 69 -0.63 -4.16 -10.35
C ILE A 69 -0.77 -4.58 -11.81
N ASP A 70 -1.43 -5.73 -12.08
CA ASP A 70 -1.63 -6.27 -13.43
C ASP A 70 -2.41 -5.30 -14.35
N LEU A 71 -3.45 -4.66 -13.82
CA LEU A 71 -4.21 -3.64 -14.55
C LEU A 71 -3.38 -2.39 -14.83
N SER A 72 -2.45 -2.04 -13.94
CA SER A 72 -1.54 -0.92 -14.15
C SER A 72 -0.49 -1.25 -15.22
N SER A 73 0.05 -2.47 -15.23
CA SER A 73 0.96 -2.96 -16.27
C SER A 73 0.33 -3.00 -17.67
N SER A 74 -0.99 -3.18 -17.73
CA SER A 74 -1.76 -3.18 -18.98
C SER A 74 -2.42 -1.84 -19.32
N HIS A 75 -2.03 -0.76 -18.63
CA HIS A 75 -2.56 0.60 -18.81
C HIS A 75 -4.09 0.75 -18.63
N SER A 76 -4.70 -0.09 -17.80
CA SER A 76 -6.14 -0.07 -17.51
C SER A 76 -6.46 0.75 -16.26
N ILE A 77 -6.32 2.09 -16.33
CA ILE A 77 -6.57 2.99 -15.18
C ILE A 77 -8.02 2.92 -14.69
N TYR A 78 -8.97 2.74 -15.60
CA TYR A 78 -10.38 2.61 -15.22
C TYR A 78 -10.60 1.35 -14.39
N GLY A 79 -10.08 0.21 -14.86
CA GLY A 79 -10.18 -1.07 -14.14
C GLY A 79 -9.46 -1.01 -12.79
N ALA A 80 -8.24 -0.45 -12.77
CA ALA A 80 -7.46 -0.30 -11.55
C ALA A 80 -8.22 0.53 -10.50
N LYS A 81 -8.85 1.64 -10.88
CA LYS A 81 -9.67 2.47 -9.98
C LYS A 81 -10.90 1.75 -9.44
N VAL A 82 -11.57 0.93 -10.26
CA VAL A 82 -12.69 0.08 -9.81
C VAL A 82 -12.22 -0.91 -8.74
N LEU A 83 -11.13 -1.65 -9.00
CA LEU A 83 -10.61 -2.62 -8.02
C LEU A 83 -10.05 -1.95 -6.77
N TYR A 84 -9.41 -0.80 -6.92
CA TYR A 84 -8.88 -0.04 -5.80
C TYR A 84 -9.99 0.42 -4.85
N ARG A 85 -11.16 0.81 -5.35
CA ARG A 85 -12.33 1.08 -4.49
C ARG A 85 -12.73 -0.15 -3.66
N VAL A 86 -12.74 -1.34 -4.28
CA VAL A 86 -13.06 -2.60 -3.60
C VAL A 86 -11.99 -2.89 -2.54
N PHE A 87 -10.72 -2.67 -2.86
CA PHE A 87 -9.59 -2.79 -1.95
C PHE A 87 -9.76 -1.91 -0.71
N LEU A 88 -10.08 -0.62 -0.87
CA LEU A 88 -10.28 0.32 0.24
C LEU A 88 -11.37 -0.18 1.21
N GLU A 89 -12.48 -0.70 0.68
CA GLU A 89 -13.56 -1.25 1.51
C GLU A 89 -13.14 -2.50 2.29
N HIS A 90 -12.40 -3.40 1.63
CA HIS A 90 -11.90 -4.62 2.26
C HIS A 90 -10.87 -4.30 3.34
N TRP A 91 -10.00 -3.32 3.09
CA TRP A 91 -9.01 -2.87 4.04
C TRP A 91 -9.65 -2.25 5.29
N LEU A 92 -10.64 -1.36 5.11
CA LEU A 92 -11.40 -0.77 6.22
C LEU A 92 -12.06 -1.85 7.08
N LYS A 93 -12.74 -2.81 6.46
CA LYS A 93 -13.39 -3.93 7.16
C LYS A 93 -12.39 -4.80 7.90
N ALA A 94 -11.29 -5.19 7.26
CA ALA A 94 -10.26 -6.01 7.87
C ALA A 94 -9.63 -5.31 9.09
N THR A 95 -9.32 -4.01 8.95
CA THR A 95 -8.75 -3.19 10.03
C THR A 95 -9.71 -3.01 11.19
N TYR A 96 -11.00 -2.79 10.92
CA TYR A 96 -12.04 -2.71 11.94
C TYR A 96 -12.19 -4.01 12.73
N ILE A 97 -12.28 -5.14 12.03
CA ILE A 97 -12.44 -6.46 12.64
C ILE A 97 -11.21 -6.80 13.49
N PHE A 98 -10.00 -6.57 12.96
CA PHE A 98 -8.76 -6.75 13.69
C PHE A 98 -8.71 -5.88 14.97
N LEU A 99 -8.99 -4.58 14.85
CA LEU A 99 -8.90 -3.66 15.99
C LEU A 99 -9.91 -4.01 17.09
N ARG A 100 -11.15 -4.35 16.70
CA ARG A 100 -12.16 -4.81 17.66
C ARG A 100 -11.72 -6.06 18.39
N TYR A 101 -11.24 -7.06 17.65
CA TYR A 101 -10.74 -8.29 18.25
C TYR A 101 -9.60 -8.01 19.24
N VAL A 102 -8.61 -7.20 18.87
CA VAL A 102 -7.49 -6.86 19.75
C VAL A 102 -7.95 -6.12 21.02
N LYS A 103 -8.95 -5.25 20.92
CA LYS A 103 -9.46 -4.49 22.07
C LYS A 103 -10.37 -5.30 22.99
N GLU A 104 -11.16 -6.21 22.42
CA GLU A 104 -12.21 -6.94 23.13
C GLU A 104 -11.81 -8.35 23.56
N ASP A 105 -10.72 -8.88 22.95
CA ASP A 105 -10.15 -10.21 23.20
C ASP A 105 -11.19 -11.35 23.13
N ASN A 106 -12.13 -11.23 22.19
CA ASN A 106 -13.19 -12.21 21.98
C ASN A 106 -13.71 -12.23 20.53
N GLU A 107 -14.48 -13.26 20.16
CA GLU A 107 -14.96 -13.45 18.78
C GLU A 107 -16.26 -12.70 18.43
N GLU A 108 -16.78 -11.81 19.27
CA GLU A 108 -18.07 -11.16 19.04
C GLU A 108 -18.11 -10.43 17.70
N VAL A 109 -17.05 -9.70 17.34
CA VAL A 109 -16.95 -9.02 16.04
C VAL A 109 -16.98 -9.99 14.85
N ALA A 110 -16.42 -11.20 15.00
CA ALA A 110 -16.43 -12.22 13.96
C ALA A 110 -17.83 -12.80 13.77
N GLU A 111 -18.54 -13.07 14.87
CA GLU A 111 -19.93 -13.54 14.86
C GLU A 111 -20.87 -12.48 14.27
N GLU A 112 -20.71 -11.24 14.69
CA GLU A 112 -21.43 -10.09 14.13
C GLU A 112 -21.18 -9.98 12.63
N TYR A 113 -19.93 -10.03 12.18
CA TYR A 113 -19.59 -9.93 10.76
C TYR A 113 -20.25 -11.02 9.92
N TYR A 114 -20.13 -12.29 10.32
CA TYR A 114 -20.75 -13.39 9.56
C TYR A 114 -22.27 -13.34 9.56
N SER A 115 -22.87 -13.16 10.75
CA SER A 115 -24.32 -13.21 10.88
C SER A 115 -24.96 -11.98 10.24
N LEU A 116 -24.54 -10.78 10.64
CA LEU A 116 -25.12 -9.53 10.19
C LEU A 116 -24.72 -9.18 8.77
N GLY A 117 -23.49 -9.51 8.34
CA GLY A 117 -23.05 -9.34 6.96
C GLY A 117 -23.96 -10.12 6.01
N ARG A 118 -24.13 -11.42 6.27
CA ARG A 118 -25.03 -12.27 5.48
C ARG A 118 -26.48 -11.79 5.52
N ILE A 119 -27.03 -11.48 6.69
CA ILE A 119 -28.41 -10.96 6.81
C ILE A 119 -28.56 -9.66 6.01
N GLY A 120 -27.57 -8.76 6.09
CA GLY A 120 -27.57 -7.50 5.36
C GLY A 120 -27.55 -7.69 3.84
N GLU A 121 -26.78 -8.65 3.34
CA GLU A 121 -26.74 -9.03 1.92
C GLU A 121 -28.09 -9.61 1.45
N GLU A 122 -28.66 -10.55 2.20
CA GLU A 122 -29.97 -11.15 1.89
C GLU A 122 -31.10 -10.11 1.89
N LEU A 123 -31.07 -9.15 2.83
CA LEU A 123 -32.03 -8.04 2.86
C LEU A 123 -31.88 -7.13 1.63
N LYS A 124 -30.65 -6.78 1.24
CA LYS A 124 -30.40 -5.98 0.04
C LYS A 124 -30.90 -6.70 -1.21
N TYR A 125 -30.54 -7.97 -1.37
CA TYR A 125 -30.97 -8.78 -2.50
C TYR A 125 -32.50 -8.93 -2.57
N GLY A 126 -33.15 -9.26 -1.44
CA GLY A 126 -34.61 -9.37 -1.39
C GLY A 126 -35.33 -8.05 -1.69
N ASN A 127 -34.77 -6.91 -1.25
CA ASN A 127 -35.31 -5.59 -1.60
C ASN A 127 -35.15 -5.29 -3.10
N SER A 128 -34.00 -5.61 -3.71
CA SER A 128 -33.84 -5.50 -5.17
C SER A 128 -34.85 -6.34 -5.94
N LEU A 129 -35.09 -7.59 -5.51
CA LEU A 129 -36.12 -8.46 -6.11
C LEU A 129 -37.53 -7.88 -5.97
N LYS A 130 -37.83 -7.26 -4.82
CA LYS A 130 -39.10 -6.58 -4.60
C LYS A 130 -39.27 -5.38 -5.54
N GLU A 131 -38.24 -4.56 -5.71
CA GLU A 131 -38.26 -3.42 -6.65
C GLU A 131 -38.51 -3.89 -8.09
N VAL A 132 -37.82 -4.95 -8.53
CA VAL A 132 -38.06 -5.57 -9.84
C VAL A 132 -39.50 -6.10 -9.95
N SER A 133 -40.01 -6.73 -8.88
CA SER A 133 -41.39 -7.23 -8.85
C SER A 133 -42.42 -6.11 -8.99
N ILE A 134 -42.17 -4.93 -8.40
CA ILE A 134 -43.02 -3.75 -8.56
C ILE A 134 -43.01 -3.26 -10.00
N ILE A 135 -41.83 -3.18 -10.63
CA ILE A 135 -41.68 -2.75 -12.04
C ILE A 135 -42.44 -3.70 -12.99
N LEU A 136 -42.35 -5.00 -12.75
CA LEU A 136 -42.96 -6.05 -13.57
C LEU A 136 -44.41 -6.36 -13.21
N ASP A 137 -44.98 -5.65 -12.22
CA ASP A 137 -46.31 -5.90 -11.66
C ASP A 137 -46.53 -7.36 -11.20
N ALA A 138 -45.47 -8.04 -10.75
CA ALA A 138 -45.50 -9.44 -10.35
C ALA A 138 -46.25 -9.66 -9.03
N GLU A 139 -46.74 -10.88 -8.79
CA GLU A 139 -47.45 -11.25 -7.55
C GLU A 139 -46.61 -10.98 -6.28
N THR A 140 -45.28 -11.07 -6.40
CA THR A 140 -44.32 -10.85 -5.31
C THR A 140 -44.08 -9.38 -4.97
N LYS A 141 -44.69 -8.40 -5.66
CA LYS A 141 -44.50 -6.96 -5.41
C LYS A 141 -44.84 -6.53 -3.98
N ASN A 142 -45.73 -7.26 -3.32
CA ASN A 142 -46.15 -7.01 -1.93
C ASN A 142 -45.40 -7.86 -0.89
N LEU A 143 -44.33 -8.57 -1.28
CA LEU A 143 -43.55 -9.38 -0.35
C LEU A 143 -42.94 -8.49 0.75
N ASP A 144 -43.11 -8.90 2.00
CA ASP A 144 -42.28 -8.43 3.10
C ASP A 144 -41.01 -9.28 3.14
N VAL A 145 -39.89 -8.66 2.74
CA VAL A 145 -38.58 -9.30 2.64
C VAL A 145 -38.10 -9.80 4.02
N TRP A 146 -38.41 -9.05 5.08
CA TRP A 146 -38.01 -9.43 6.45
C TRP A 146 -38.78 -10.66 6.92
N ASP A 147 -40.10 -10.69 6.72
CA ASP A 147 -40.92 -11.84 7.06
C ASP A 147 -40.53 -13.07 6.25
N HIS A 148 -40.17 -12.88 4.97
CA HIS A 148 -39.66 -13.95 4.12
C HIS A 148 -38.34 -14.51 4.66
N LEU A 149 -37.38 -13.65 4.99
CA LEU A 149 -36.10 -14.07 5.57
C LEU A 149 -36.30 -14.81 6.90
N CYS A 150 -37.22 -14.33 7.75
CA CYS A 150 -37.62 -14.97 9.00
C CYS A 150 -38.28 -16.35 8.85
N LYS A 151 -38.69 -16.76 7.64
CA LYS A 151 -39.15 -18.13 7.37
C LYS A 151 -37.98 -19.09 7.17
N HIS A 152 -36.89 -18.63 6.56
CA HIS A 152 -35.68 -19.43 6.29
C HIS A 152 -34.67 -19.38 7.44
N LEU A 153 -34.70 -18.32 8.24
CA LEU A 153 -33.85 -18.14 9.42
C LEU A 153 -34.72 -17.89 10.67
N PRO A 154 -35.34 -18.93 11.25
CA PRO A 154 -36.32 -18.77 12.35
C PRO A 154 -35.77 -18.04 13.58
N ASN A 155 -34.46 -18.10 13.83
CA ASN A 155 -33.80 -17.40 14.93
C ASN A 155 -33.91 -15.87 14.81
N LEU A 156 -34.08 -15.32 13.60
CA LEU A 156 -34.27 -13.88 13.39
C LEU A 156 -35.57 -13.36 13.98
N ARG A 157 -36.61 -14.20 14.10
CA ARG A 157 -37.90 -13.80 14.70
C ARG A 157 -37.78 -13.38 16.16
N LYS A 158 -36.75 -13.87 16.86
CA LYS A 158 -36.48 -13.53 18.26
C LYS A 158 -35.80 -12.16 18.40
N LEU A 159 -35.32 -11.59 17.30
CA LEU A 159 -34.55 -10.36 17.25
C LEU A 159 -35.42 -9.23 16.68
N LYS A 160 -35.27 -8.02 17.22
CA LYS A 160 -35.97 -6.85 16.69
C LYS A 160 -35.31 -6.41 15.37
N LYS A 161 -36.11 -6.21 14.32
CA LYS A 161 -35.66 -5.77 12.99
C LYS A 161 -34.81 -4.50 13.05
N GLU A 162 -35.20 -3.57 13.91
CA GLU A 162 -34.51 -2.28 14.11
C GLU A 162 -33.10 -2.49 14.66
N ILE A 163 -32.92 -3.40 15.63
CA ILE A 163 -31.63 -3.73 16.23
C ILE A 163 -30.71 -4.34 15.18
N ILE A 164 -31.23 -5.28 14.37
CA ILE A 164 -30.45 -5.92 13.30
C ILE A 164 -30.04 -4.91 12.24
N THR A 165 -30.95 -4.02 11.85
CA THR A 165 -30.66 -2.95 10.88
C THR A 165 -29.60 -1.99 11.42
N GLN A 166 -29.66 -1.61 12.70
CA GLN A 166 -28.65 -0.78 13.35
C GLN A 166 -27.29 -1.49 13.42
N ASN A 167 -27.27 -2.78 13.73
CA ASN A 167 -26.03 -3.54 13.81
C ASN A 167 -25.39 -3.77 12.43
N ILE A 168 -26.18 -3.97 11.36
CA ILE A 168 -25.67 -4.02 9.98
C ILE A 168 -24.97 -2.70 9.62
N LYS A 169 -25.53 -1.55 10.02
CA LYS A 169 -24.93 -0.24 9.76
C LYS A 169 -23.55 -0.06 10.39
N LYS A 170 -23.18 -0.84 11.43
CA LYS A 170 -21.82 -0.82 12.00
C LYS A 170 -20.75 -1.22 10.98
N PHE A 171 -21.11 -2.06 10.00
CA PHE A 171 -20.20 -2.54 8.96
C PHE A 171 -20.22 -1.69 7.67
N GLU A 172 -20.96 -0.57 7.66
CA GLU A 172 -20.86 0.42 6.59
C GLU A 172 -19.57 1.23 6.75
N TYR A 173 -18.93 1.58 5.63
CA TYR A 173 -17.60 2.20 5.62
C TYR A 173 -17.52 3.48 6.47
N LYS A 174 -18.59 4.28 6.56
CA LYS A 174 -18.65 5.49 7.40
C LYS A 174 -18.60 5.17 8.89
N SER A 175 -19.35 4.15 9.32
CA SER A 175 -19.38 3.69 10.72
C SER A 175 -18.04 3.08 11.11
N ILE A 176 -17.46 2.28 10.21
CA ILE A 176 -16.11 1.72 10.36
C ILE A 176 -15.07 2.85 10.50
N ALA A 177 -15.05 3.80 9.56
CA ALA A 177 -14.10 4.90 9.58
C ALA A 177 -14.19 5.74 10.86
N LYS A 178 -15.42 6.05 11.30
CA LYS A 178 -15.65 6.72 12.56
C LYS A 178 -15.09 5.90 13.73
N TYR A 179 -15.38 4.60 13.80
CA TYR A 179 -14.87 3.74 14.85
C TYR A 179 -13.34 3.75 14.87
N LEU A 180 -12.69 3.57 13.73
CA LEU A 180 -11.23 3.53 13.61
C LEU A 180 -10.56 4.86 14.03
N LEU A 181 -11.17 6.00 13.69
CA LEU A 181 -10.72 7.33 14.13
C LEU A 181 -10.90 7.52 15.65
N ASP A 182 -12.08 7.18 16.19
CA ASP A 182 -12.40 7.33 17.61
C ASP A 182 -11.52 6.42 18.51
N HIS A 183 -10.83 5.44 17.92
CA HIS A 183 -10.05 4.41 18.63
C HIS A 183 -8.55 4.44 18.33
N ASP A 184 -8.06 5.50 17.66
CA ASP A 184 -6.66 5.71 17.28
C ASP A 184 -6.06 4.48 16.56
N ALA A 185 -6.79 3.93 15.60
CA ALA A 185 -6.30 2.79 14.82
C ALA A 185 -4.93 3.09 14.18
N PRO A 186 -4.02 2.11 14.06
CA PRO A 186 -2.82 2.28 13.26
C PRO A 186 -3.17 2.75 11.84
N GLY A 187 -2.58 3.87 11.41
CA GLY A 187 -2.89 4.48 10.11
C GLY A 187 -4.16 5.34 10.09
N SER A 188 -4.77 5.65 11.24
CA SER A 188 -5.97 6.49 11.35
C SER A 188 -5.83 7.86 10.69
N GLN A 189 -4.61 8.40 10.63
CA GLN A 189 -4.31 9.65 9.91
C GLN A 189 -4.67 9.61 8.41
N TRP A 190 -4.70 8.42 7.80
CA TRP A 190 -5.04 8.23 6.39
C TRP A 190 -6.54 8.07 6.14
N ILE A 191 -7.34 7.80 7.17
CA ILE A 191 -8.77 7.50 7.02
C ILE A 191 -9.53 8.64 6.31
N PRO A 192 -9.35 9.94 6.65
CA PRO A 192 -10.05 11.01 5.94
C PRO A 192 -9.77 11.02 4.42
N ALA A 193 -8.53 10.78 4.02
CA ALA A 193 -8.14 10.68 2.61
C ALA A 193 -8.80 9.46 1.95
N VAL A 194 -8.70 8.28 2.57
CA VAL A 194 -9.29 7.03 2.06
C VAL A 194 -10.81 7.15 1.88
N ILE A 195 -11.52 7.80 2.80
CA ILE A 195 -12.97 7.95 2.72
C ILE A 195 -13.39 8.90 1.61
N THR A 196 -12.61 9.94 1.39
CA THR A 196 -12.81 10.89 0.27
C THR A 196 -12.60 10.16 -1.04
N GLU A 197 -11.48 9.46 -1.19
CA GLU A 197 -11.13 8.71 -2.39
C GLU A 197 -12.11 7.56 -2.67
N TYR A 198 -12.52 6.79 -1.65
CA TYR A 198 -13.57 5.76 -1.79
C TYR A 198 -14.88 6.31 -2.36
N SER A 199 -15.24 7.53 -1.95
CA SER A 199 -16.48 8.19 -2.39
C SER A 199 -16.35 8.66 -3.85
N GLU A 200 -15.20 9.24 -4.23
CA GLU A 200 -14.91 9.67 -5.60
C GLU A 200 -14.89 8.48 -6.58
N LEU A 201 -14.23 7.38 -6.18
CA LEU A 201 -14.14 6.17 -6.98
C LEU A 201 -15.50 5.49 -7.22
N SER A 202 -16.55 5.87 -6.47
CA SER A 202 -17.91 5.37 -6.72
C SER A 202 -18.40 5.70 -8.13
N SER A 203 -17.93 6.80 -8.73
CA SER A 203 -18.27 7.15 -10.10
C SER A 203 -17.73 6.12 -11.10
N PHE A 204 -16.57 5.50 -10.85
CA PHE A 204 -15.98 4.50 -11.75
C PHE A 204 -16.76 3.18 -11.73
N VAL A 205 -17.32 2.80 -10.59
CA VAL A 205 -18.17 1.59 -10.49
C VAL A 205 -19.49 1.76 -11.25
N HIS A 206 -20.07 2.95 -11.22
CA HIS A 206 -21.39 3.22 -11.80
C HIS A 206 -21.35 3.91 -13.16
N ALA A 207 -20.16 4.02 -13.78
CA ALA A 207 -19.95 4.77 -15.02
C ALA A 207 -20.56 6.20 -14.95
N GLY A 208 -20.44 6.84 -13.79
CA GLY A 208 -20.93 8.19 -13.57
C GLY A 208 -20.12 9.23 -14.37
N PRO A 209 -20.69 10.41 -14.69
CA PRO A 209 -20.04 11.42 -15.51
C PRO A 209 -18.65 11.85 -15.02
N ASN A 210 -18.46 11.95 -13.69
CA ASN A 210 -17.17 12.30 -13.10
C ASN A 210 -16.06 11.32 -13.48
N ALA A 211 -16.37 10.03 -13.61
CA ALA A 211 -15.37 9.03 -14.02
C ALA A 211 -14.90 9.26 -15.46
N THR A 212 -15.81 9.67 -16.36
CA THR A 212 -15.44 10.04 -17.73
C THR A 212 -14.53 11.26 -17.77
N ASP A 213 -14.90 12.31 -17.02
CA ASP A 213 -14.12 13.55 -16.95
C ASP A 213 -12.73 13.30 -16.37
N GLU A 214 -12.67 12.57 -15.26
CA GLU A 214 -11.44 12.22 -14.58
C GLU A 214 -10.57 11.26 -15.40
N TYR A 215 -11.17 10.27 -16.07
CA TYR A 215 -10.48 9.38 -16.99
C TYR A 215 -9.82 10.18 -18.12
N ALA A 216 -10.55 11.09 -18.76
CA ALA A 216 -10.01 11.95 -19.82
C ALA A 216 -8.90 12.89 -19.32
N HIS A 217 -8.98 13.36 -18.06
CA HIS A 217 -7.93 14.19 -17.45
C HIS A 217 -6.70 13.39 -17.03
N THR A 218 -6.89 12.14 -16.61
CA THR A 218 -5.83 11.28 -16.06
C THR A 218 -5.02 10.65 -17.18
N LEU A 219 -5.70 10.19 -18.23
CA LEU A 219 -5.10 9.56 -19.39
C LEU A 219 -4.02 10.49 -19.97
N TYR A 220 -2.82 9.96 -20.16
CA TYR A 220 -1.62 10.66 -20.63
C TYR A 220 -0.98 11.71 -19.70
N LYS A 221 -1.73 12.34 -18.77
CA LYS A 221 -1.19 13.40 -17.91
C LYS A 221 -0.67 12.89 -16.56
N LYS A 222 -1.47 12.06 -15.89
CA LYS A 222 -1.25 11.66 -14.48
C LYS A 222 -1.34 10.15 -14.24
N GLN A 223 -1.69 9.35 -15.25
CA GLN A 223 -1.96 7.92 -15.09
C GLN A 223 -0.90 7.16 -14.29
N PHE A 224 0.39 7.40 -14.54
CA PHE A 224 1.47 6.68 -13.86
C PHE A 224 1.65 7.10 -12.39
N ALA A 225 1.39 8.37 -12.06
CA ALA A 225 1.38 8.84 -10.69
C ALA A 225 0.20 8.23 -9.91
N GLU A 226 -0.96 8.14 -10.55
CA GLU A 226 -2.16 7.51 -9.98
C GLU A 226 -1.94 6.01 -9.75
N TYR A 227 -1.38 5.29 -10.73
CA TYR A 227 -0.98 3.89 -10.55
C TYR A 227 -0.05 3.72 -9.36
N ARG A 228 1.02 4.52 -9.28
CA ARG A 228 1.97 4.48 -8.15
C ARG A 228 1.27 4.70 -6.82
N GLY A 229 0.38 5.69 -6.72
CA GLY A 229 -0.38 5.98 -5.51
C GLY A 229 -1.22 4.80 -5.05
N MET A 230 -2.06 4.26 -5.94
CA MET A 230 -2.93 3.11 -5.65
C MET A 230 -2.12 1.87 -5.26
N ILE A 231 -1.07 1.57 -6.03
CA ILE A 231 -0.23 0.39 -5.79
C ILE A 231 0.53 0.51 -4.47
N LYS A 232 1.16 1.66 -4.16
CA LYS A 232 1.86 1.89 -2.89
C LYS A 232 0.93 1.69 -1.71
N PHE A 233 -0.24 2.33 -1.75
CA PHE A 233 -1.23 2.17 -0.68
C PHE A 233 -1.68 0.71 -0.54
N ALA A 234 -2.05 0.07 -1.65
CA ALA A 234 -2.51 -1.32 -1.62
C ALA A 234 -1.44 -2.28 -1.11
N PHE A 235 -0.18 -2.06 -1.51
CA PHE A 235 0.96 -2.84 -1.06
C PHE A 235 1.20 -2.68 0.45
N TYR A 236 1.31 -1.43 0.93
CA TYR A 236 1.55 -1.14 2.34
C TYR A 236 0.43 -1.67 3.25
N MET A 237 -0.82 -1.48 2.84
CA MET A 237 -1.96 -1.96 3.63
C MET A 237 -2.06 -3.49 3.64
N SER A 238 -1.77 -4.16 2.51
CA SER A 238 -1.74 -5.63 2.46
C SER A 238 -0.62 -6.19 3.35
N ARG A 239 0.56 -5.59 3.33
CA ARG A 239 1.69 -6.00 4.18
C ARG A 239 1.41 -5.76 5.65
N SER A 240 0.87 -4.59 6.01
CA SER A 240 0.46 -4.29 7.38
C SER A 240 -0.59 -5.26 7.89
N ASN A 241 -1.57 -5.64 7.05
CA ASN A 241 -2.57 -6.63 7.40
C ASN A 241 -1.94 -8.02 7.63
N SER A 242 -0.99 -8.41 6.77
CA SER A 242 -0.22 -9.66 6.91
C SER A 242 0.54 -9.68 8.23
N PHE A 243 1.31 -8.62 8.52
CA PHE A 243 2.05 -8.49 9.77
C PHE A 243 1.13 -8.55 11.00
N ALA A 244 -0.01 -7.86 10.97
CA ALA A 244 -0.99 -7.88 12.05
C ALA A 244 -1.56 -9.30 12.29
N LEU A 245 -1.97 -10.00 11.23
CA LEU A 245 -2.46 -11.36 11.29
C LEU A 245 -1.40 -12.33 11.86
N PHE A 246 -0.20 -12.32 11.31
CA PHE A 246 0.85 -13.24 11.74
C PHE A 246 1.42 -12.90 13.13
N SER A 247 1.31 -11.65 13.58
CA SER A 247 1.62 -11.26 14.96
C SER A 247 0.63 -11.87 15.97
N LEU A 248 -0.65 -11.97 15.62
CA LEU A 248 -1.63 -12.68 16.45
C LEU A 248 -1.28 -14.16 16.56
N ILE A 249 -0.94 -14.79 15.43
CA ILE A 249 -0.53 -16.20 15.38
C ILE A 249 0.72 -16.41 16.24
N TYR A 250 1.69 -15.52 16.15
CA TYR A 250 2.93 -15.59 16.92
C TYR A 250 2.71 -15.62 18.43
N LYS A 251 1.71 -14.90 18.97
CA LYS A 251 1.38 -14.91 20.40
C LYS A 251 1.10 -16.32 20.92
N ASP A 252 0.42 -17.13 20.10
CA ASP A 252 -0.12 -18.44 20.48
C ASP A 252 0.80 -19.62 20.09
N LEU A 253 1.96 -19.35 19.48
CA LEU A 253 2.92 -20.38 19.10
C LEU A 253 3.77 -20.88 20.27
N GLU A 254 4.19 -22.15 20.15
CA GLU A 254 5.24 -22.74 20.99
C GLU A 254 6.59 -22.05 20.77
N GLU A 255 7.45 -22.06 21.79
CA GLU A 255 8.71 -21.29 21.78
C GLU A 255 9.66 -21.65 20.63
N ASP A 256 9.70 -22.93 20.22
CA ASP A 256 10.54 -23.34 19.10
C ASP A 256 9.98 -22.87 17.74
N SER A 257 8.66 -22.77 17.61
CA SER A 257 8.00 -22.17 16.43
C SER A 257 8.18 -20.65 16.41
N LYS A 258 8.08 -19.97 17.57
CA LYS A 258 8.35 -18.53 17.70
C LYS A 258 9.75 -18.15 17.23
N LYS A 259 10.78 -18.91 17.61
CA LYS A 259 12.17 -18.64 17.17
C LYS A 259 12.32 -18.69 15.64
N LYS A 260 11.57 -19.56 14.96
CA LYS A 260 11.58 -19.68 13.49
C LYS A 260 10.83 -18.55 12.82
N ILE A 261 9.71 -18.11 13.40
CA ILE A 261 8.84 -17.08 12.81
C ILE A 261 9.33 -15.67 13.07
N LEU A 262 9.98 -15.39 14.21
CA LEU A 262 10.38 -14.03 14.58
C LEU A 262 11.19 -13.31 13.48
N PRO A 263 12.21 -13.91 12.83
CA PRO A 263 12.91 -13.27 11.73
C PRO A 263 12.02 -12.97 10.51
N LEU A 264 11.03 -13.82 10.24
CA LEU A 264 10.07 -13.65 9.13
C LEU A 264 9.09 -12.51 9.45
N LEU A 265 8.63 -12.39 10.70
CA LEU A 265 7.83 -11.25 11.14
C LEU A 265 8.60 -9.94 11.08
N GLU A 266 9.88 -9.94 11.46
CA GLU A 266 10.73 -8.75 11.31
C GLU A 266 10.89 -8.36 9.84
N LYS A 267 11.00 -9.34 8.92
CA LYS A 267 10.92 -9.06 7.49
C LYS A 267 9.59 -8.38 7.15
N LEU A 268 8.44 -8.97 7.47
CA LEU A 268 7.12 -8.39 7.19
C LEU A 268 6.93 -6.99 7.80
N ARG A 269 7.48 -6.75 8.99
CA ARG A 269 7.42 -5.46 9.69
C ARG A 269 8.18 -4.37 8.95
N LYS A 270 9.33 -4.68 8.36
CA LYS A 270 10.09 -3.72 7.56
C LYS A 270 9.25 -3.30 6.37
N VAL A 271 8.90 -2.03 6.33
CA VAL A 271 8.21 -1.42 5.20
C VAL A 271 9.30 -1.12 4.16
N PRO A 272 9.24 -1.70 2.96
CA PRO A 272 10.18 -1.32 1.91
C PRO A 272 9.95 0.15 1.57
N ASP A 273 11.03 0.91 1.44
CA ASP A 273 10.93 2.24 0.88
C ASP A 273 10.55 2.10 -0.60
N LEU A 274 9.36 2.57 -0.96
CA LEU A 274 8.89 2.60 -2.35
C LEU A 274 9.11 3.97 -2.99
N ASP A 275 9.64 4.92 -2.23
CA ASP A 275 10.13 6.24 -2.64
C ASP A 275 11.64 6.18 -2.90
N LEU A 276 12.06 5.20 -3.69
CA LEU A 276 13.47 5.03 -4.06
C LEU A 276 13.98 6.27 -4.80
N MET A 277 15.10 6.80 -4.33
CA MET A 277 15.84 7.86 -4.99
C MET A 277 16.80 7.26 -6.02
N LYS A 278 16.86 7.87 -7.20
CA LYS A 278 17.90 7.62 -8.19
C LYS A 278 19.15 8.38 -7.80
N GLY A 279 20.32 7.77 -7.93
CA GLY A 279 21.60 8.44 -7.76
C GLY A 279 22.69 7.86 -8.64
N ALA A 280 23.76 8.63 -8.82
CA ALA A 280 24.95 8.19 -9.54
C ALA A 280 26.15 8.15 -8.60
N ILE A 281 26.72 6.95 -8.41
CA ILE A 281 27.89 6.73 -7.56
C ILE A 281 29.12 6.50 -8.44
N ILE A 282 30.20 7.22 -8.16
CA ILE A 282 31.51 6.94 -8.75
C ILE A 282 32.18 5.90 -7.84
N GLU A 283 32.48 4.68 -8.32
CA GLU A 283 33.08 3.63 -7.48
C GLU A 283 34.40 4.09 -6.84
N ASN A 284 35.18 4.90 -7.56
CA ASN A 284 36.43 5.49 -7.07
C ASN A 284 36.25 6.49 -5.92
N SER A 285 35.02 6.96 -5.65
CA SER A 285 34.73 7.84 -4.53
C SER A 285 34.50 7.11 -3.22
N LEU A 286 34.38 5.78 -3.25
CA LEU A 286 34.10 4.95 -2.09
C LEU A 286 35.39 4.44 -1.46
N LYS A 287 35.51 4.57 -0.12
CA LYS A 287 36.58 3.91 0.65
C LYS A 287 36.34 2.41 0.84
N ASP A 288 35.07 1.99 0.77
CA ASP A 288 34.65 0.59 0.84
C ASP A 288 33.63 0.31 -0.26
N THR A 289 34.04 -0.42 -1.29
CA THR A 289 33.16 -0.80 -2.41
C THR A 289 32.23 -1.96 -2.06
N GLY A 290 32.37 -2.56 -0.87
CA GLY A 290 31.48 -3.60 -0.36
C GLY A 290 30.03 -3.15 -0.28
N ILE A 291 29.79 -1.87 0.01
CA ILE A 291 28.45 -1.26 0.07
C ILE A 291 27.67 -1.42 -1.24
N LEU A 292 28.34 -1.47 -2.40
CA LEU A 292 27.69 -1.64 -3.70
C LEU A 292 26.92 -2.97 -3.83
N LYS A 293 27.22 -3.95 -2.99
CA LYS A 293 26.46 -5.23 -2.95
C LYS A 293 25.12 -5.10 -2.24
N ASP A 294 25.00 -4.10 -1.37
CA ASP A 294 23.79 -3.80 -0.61
C ASP A 294 22.90 -2.79 -1.35
N LEU A 295 23.42 -2.13 -2.39
CA LEU A 295 22.67 -1.19 -3.22
C LEU A 295 22.06 -1.87 -4.44
N GLN A 296 20.91 -1.36 -4.87
CA GLN A 296 20.30 -1.78 -6.13
C GLN A 296 20.95 -1.03 -7.31
N ILE A 297 21.90 -1.69 -7.99
CA ILE A 297 22.55 -1.14 -9.18
C ILE A 297 21.63 -1.33 -10.40
N VAL A 298 21.19 -0.22 -11.00
CA VAL A 298 20.40 -0.20 -12.24
C VAL A 298 21.30 -0.36 -13.45
N LYS A 299 22.42 0.37 -13.48
CA LYS A 299 23.34 0.41 -14.62
C LYS A 299 24.76 0.69 -14.15
N SER A 300 25.74 0.16 -14.87
CA SER A 300 27.16 0.47 -14.65
C SER A 300 27.82 0.88 -15.96
N TRP A 301 28.69 1.88 -15.93
CA TRP A 301 29.47 2.30 -17.11
C TRP A 301 30.83 2.89 -16.72
N LYS A 302 31.66 3.14 -17.73
CA LYS A 302 32.95 3.84 -17.55
C LYS A 302 32.92 5.19 -18.25
N ALA A 303 33.48 6.22 -17.60
CA ALA A 303 33.69 7.54 -18.17
C ALA A 303 35.13 7.97 -17.89
N GLY A 304 36.02 7.76 -18.88
CA GLY A 304 37.47 7.87 -18.66
C GLY A 304 37.96 6.81 -17.67
N ASP A 305 38.64 7.26 -16.61
CA ASP A 305 39.15 6.39 -15.55
C ASP A 305 38.11 6.08 -14.46
N TRP A 306 36.92 6.69 -14.53
CA TRP A 306 35.86 6.49 -13.55
C TRP A 306 34.96 5.31 -13.93
N LYS A 307 34.63 4.49 -12.94
CA LYS A 307 33.55 3.51 -13.02
C LYS A 307 32.35 4.07 -12.25
N LEU A 308 31.20 4.16 -12.91
CA LEU A 308 29.99 4.76 -12.38
C LEU A 308 28.87 3.74 -12.29
N HIS A 309 28.00 3.94 -11.30
CA HIS A 309 26.83 3.13 -11.03
C HIS A 309 25.61 4.03 -10.87
N ASP A 310 24.58 3.79 -11.68
CA ASP A 310 23.24 4.29 -11.38
C ASP A 310 22.66 3.35 -10.33
N VAL A 311 22.19 3.91 -9.23
CA VAL A 311 21.65 3.17 -8.10
C VAL A 311 20.25 3.66 -7.74
N LEU A 312 19.48 2.76 -7.16
CA LEU A 312 18.23 3.07 -6.47
C LEU A 312 18.42 2.77 -4.99
N VAL A 313 18.08 3.74 -4.16
CA VAL A 313 18.27 3.67 -2.70
C VAL A 313 17.11 4.33 -1.99
N SER A 314 16.79 3.87 -0.78
CA SER A 314 15.89 4.63 0.11
C SER A 314 16.51 5.98 0.48
N ARG A 315 15.67 6.92 0.92
CA ARG A 315 16.18 8.20 1.41
C ARG A 315 17.10 8.01 2.63
N GLU A 316 16.74 7.14 3.57
CA GLU A 316 17.58 6.88 4.74
C GLU A 316 18.93 6.24 4.38
N GLU A 317 18.97 5.32 3.42
CA GLU A 317 20.23 4.75 2.91
C GLU A 317 21.06 5.83 2.21
N ALA A 318 20.43 6.66 1.37
CA ALA A 318 21.09 7.76 0.68
C ALA A 318 21.80 8.71 1.66
N GLU A 319 21.11 9.11 2.73
CA GLU A 319 21.68 9.98 3.76
C GLU A 319 22.87 9.36 4.50
N GLN A 320 22.94 8.03 4.58
CA GLN A 320 24.04 7.31 5.23
C GLN A 320 25.22 7.08 4.30
N LEU A 321 25.06 7.19 2.98
CA LEU A 321 26.12 6.85 2.02
C LEU A 321 27.38 7.73 2.14
N GLY A 322 27.27 8.91 2.76
CA GLY A 322 28.41 9.76 3.10
C GLY A 322 29.47 9.02 3.92
N GLN A 323 29.08 8.11 4.80
CA GLN A 323 30.02 7.36 5.63
C GLN A 323 30.91 6.39 4.83
N TYR A 324 30.55 6.06 3.59
CA TYR A 324 31.34 5.19 2.70
C TYR A 324 32.21 5.98 1.71
N LEU A 325 32.09 7.31 1.67
CA LEU A 325 32.95 8.15 0.86
C LEU A 325 34.38 8.20 1.42
N ASP A 326 35.35 8.19 0.51
CA ASP A 326 36.76 8.41 0.81
C ASP A 326 37.02 9.86 1.24
N ASP A 327 38.18 10.14 1.83
CA ASP A 327 38.61 11.48 2.28
C ASP A 327 38.77 12.50 1.12
N GLY A 328 38.65 12.05 -0.12
CA GLY A 328 38.78 12.88 -1.32
C GLY A 328 37.64 13.88 -1.54
N PRO A 329 37.76 14.73 -2.58
CA PRO A 329 36.76 15.73 -2.95
C PRO A 329 35.56 15.07 -3.62
N TRP A 330 34.79 14.31 -2.86
CA TRP A 330 33.71 13.47 -3.35
C TRP A 330 32.36 13.91 -2.83
N TYR A 331 31.35 13.72 -3.66
CA TYR A 331 29.96 13.81 -3.30
C TYR A 331 29.17 12.80 -4.13
N ILE A 332 27.98 12.46 -3.64
CA ILE A 332 26.96 11.74 -4.39
C ILE A 332 25.71 12.62 -4.33
N HIS A 333 24.85 12.54 -5.33
CA HIS A 333 23.55 13.16 -5.25
C HIS A 333 22.46 12.18 -5.67
N PHE A 334 21.31 12.34 -5.05
CA PHE A 334 20.13 11.52 -5.24
C PHE A 334 18.92 12.40 -5.54
N TRP A 335 17.99 11.92 -6.34
CA TRP A 335 16.75 12.63 -6.64
C TRP A 335 15.60 11.64 -6.82
N GLU A 336 14.39 12.13 -6.59
CA GLU A 336 13.16 11.42 -6.94
C GLU A 336 12.52 12.14 -8.12
N ASP A 337 12.01 11.42 -9.12
CA ASP A 337 11.51 12.06 -10.35
C ASP A 337 10.29 12.95 -10.11
N ALA A 338 9.43 12.58 -9.16
CA ALA A 338 8.25 13.35 -8.77
C ALA A 338 8.54 14.49 -7.78
N SER A 339 9.77 14.54 -7.22
CA SER A 339 10.17 15.56 -6.26
C SER A 339 10.98 16.67 -6.92
N ASP A 340 10.83 17.89 -6.41
CA ASP A 340 11.74 18.99 -6.72
C ASP A 340 13.03 18.90 -5.89
N ASP A 341 13.14 17.97 -4.94
CA ASP A 341 14.31 17.85 -4.09
C ASP A 341 15.41 16.99 -4.73
N ILE A 342 16.65 17.43 -4.53
CA ILE A 342 17.88 16.68 -4.72
C ILE A 342 18.56 16.59 -3.35
N LEU A 343 18.89 15.38 -2.92
CA LEU A 343 19.74 15.13 -1.77
C LEU A 343 21.20 15.06 -2.22
N VAL A 344 22.02 16.02 -1.80
CA VAL A 344 23.47 16.02 -2.00
C VAL A 344 24.15 15.50 -0.75
N VAL A 345 24.95 14.45 -0.91
CA VAL A 345 25.58 13.69 0.17
C VAL A 345 27.09 13.86 0.06
N TYR A 346 27.66 14.54 1.04
CA TYR A 346 29.11 14.58 1.29
C TYR A 346 29.45 13.66 2.46
N LYS A 347 30.74 13.41 2.68
CA LYS A 347 31.22 12.49 3.72
C LYS A 347 30.62 12.74 5.11
N ASP A 348 30.58 14.00 5.53
CA ASP A 348 30.17 14.40 6.88
C ASP A 348 28.93 15.33 6.88
N LYS A 349 28.29 15.53 5.72
CA LYS A 349 27.21 16.50 5.60
C LYS A 349 26.28 16.23 4.42
N ASN A 350 24.98 16.36 4.67
CA ASN A 350 23.94 16.26 3.66
C ASN A 350 23.27 17.62 3.43
N PHE A 351 22.80 17.83 2.21
CA PHE A 351 22.03 19.02 1.81
C PHE A 351 20.83 18.60 0.97
N THR A 352 19.67 19.20 1.23
CA THR A 352 18.51 19.09 0.34
C THR A 352 18.38 20.38 -0.45
N ILE A 353 18.40 20.29 -1.77
CA ILE A 353 18.36 21.44 -2.69
C ILE A 353 17.23 21.24 -3.71
N SER A 354 16.68 22.34 -4.25
CA SER A 354 15.60 22.30 -5.24
C SER A 354 16.14 22.20 -6.67
N LYS A 355 15.57 21.36 -7.53
CA LYS A 355 15.91 21.25 -8.96
C LYS A 355 15.59 22.55 -9.70
N THR A 356 14.47 23.18 -9.33
CA THR A 356 13.95 24.39 -10.00
C THR A 356 14.52 25.69 -9.42
N ASP A 357 14.77 25.75 -8.12
CA ASP A 357 15.32 26.92 -7.42
C ASP A 357 16.82 26.74 -7.11
N LYS A 358 17.65 27.28 -8.00
CA LYS A 358 19.11 27.24 -7.84
C LYS A 358 19.64 28.06 -6.67
N THR A 359 18.83 28.92 -6.04
CA THR A 359 19.29 29.69 -4.88
C THR A 359 19.54 28.80 -3.68
N THR A 360 18.83 27.66 -3.59
CA THR A 360 19.03 26.67 -2.52
C THR A 360 20.33 25.88 -2.68
N TRP A 361 21.03 25.99 -3.82
CA TRP A 361 22.26 25.22 -4.08
C TRP A 361 23.48 25.81 -3.38
N LYS A 362 23.38 27.07 -2.94
CA LYS A 362 24.50 27.87 -2.44
C LYS A 362 25.29 27.13 -1.36
N ASP A 363 24.63 26.62 -0.34
CA ASP A 363 25.29 26.02 0.81
C ASP A 363 25.99 24.70 0.46
N ALA A 364 25.38 23.90 -0.42
CA ALA A 364 25.99 22.66 -0.93
C ALA A 364 27.23 22.99 -1.78
N ILE A 365 27.14 24.00 -2.66
CA ILE A 365 28.26 24.44 -3.49
C ILE A 365 29.41 24.98 -2.62
N GLU A 366 29.11 25.86 -1.66
CA GLU A 366 30.12 26.43 -0.76
C GLU A 366 30.83 25.34 0.04
N TYR A 367 30.10 24.33 0.51
CA TYR A 367 30.69 23.17 1.17
C TYR A 367 31.58 22.36 0.23
N GLY A 368 31.11 22.04 -0.97
CA GLY A 368 31.90 21.33 -1.97
C GLY A 368 33.21 22.04 -2.34
N LEU A 369 33.16 23.37 -2.48
CA LEU A 369 34.35 24.20 -2.71
C LEU A 369 35.33 24.14 -1.53
N SER A 370 34.82 24.12 -0.29
CA SER A 370 35.65 24.05 0.91
C SER A 370 36.46 22.75 1.04
N ILE A 371 35.97 21.65 0.42
CA ILE A 371 36.68 20.36 0.33
C ILE A 371 37.39 20.17 -1.01
N ASN A 372 37.67 21.27 -1.73
CA ASN A 372 38.43 21.31 -2.98
C ASN A 372 37.74 20.64 -4.20
N ILE A 373 36.41 20.51 -4.23
CA ILE A 373 35.70 20.11 -5.46
C ILE A 373 35.67 21.32 -6.41
N PRO A 374 36.18 21.19 -7.64
CA PRO A 374 36.09 22.26 -8.64
C PRO A 374 34.64 22.68 -8.90
N LEU A 375 34.37 23.99 -8.95
CA LEU A 375 33.02 24.54 -9.21
C LEU A 375 32.32 23.91 -10.42
N LYS A 376 33.09 23.63 -11.50
CA LYS A 376 32.59 23.00 -12.73
C LYS A 376 32.05 21.58 -12.54
N GLN A 377 32.37 20.92 -11.42
CA GLN A 377 31.89 19.58 -11.07
C GLN A 377 30.70 19.63 -10.10
N LEU A 378 30.36 20.79 -9.53
CA LEU A 378 29.22 20.97 -8.62
C LEU A 378 27.95 21.34 -9.40
N THR A 379 27.63 20.51 -10.40
CA THR A 379 26.51 20.73 -11.33
C THR A 379 25.27 19.91 -10.96
N PHE A 380 25.37 18.98 -10.01
CA PHE A 380 24.30 18.08 -9.50
C PHE A 380 23.41 17.57 -10.64
N VAL A 381 24.04 17.00 -11.68
CA VAL A 381 23.36 16.62 -12.92
C VAL A 381 22.41 15.47 -12.65
N ILE A 382 21.13 15.68 -12.96
CA ILE A 382 20.13 14.62 -12.99
C ILE A 382 20.25 13.93 -14.36
N THR A 383 20.54 12.64 -14.34
CA THR A 383 20.53 11.81 -15.55
C THR A 383 19.10 11.31 -15.77
N GLU A 384 18.56 11.54 -16.98
CA GLU A 384 17.28 10.98 -17.41
C GLU A 384 17.35 9.46 -17.57
#